data_AF-A0A940ZBG0-F1
#
_entry.id   AF-A0A940ZBG0-F1
#
_cell.length_a   1.000
_cell.length_b   1.000
_cell.length_c   1.000
_cell.angle_alpha   90.00
_cell.angle_beta   90.00
_cell.angle_gamma   90.00
#
_symmetry.space_group_name_H-M   'P 1'
#
loop_
_entity.id
_entity.type
_entity.pdbx_description
1 polymer ?
#
loop_
_entity_poly.entity_id
_entity_poly.type
_entity_poly.pdbx_seq_one_letter_code
_entity_poly.pdbx_strand_id
1 'polypeptide(L)'
;MRRYCEIVYSEKIQEVVDHLDTNFLLESGRFWEKDRRIREDFKKSPIRSMVLAGESYAGDPLRLQEDIRGYFREPEGPGDPLENGSKARLAGIIAPHIDYRRGGHCYAYAHKVICESAGADLFLILGTAHAPTKMPFALTRKHFETPWGIVETDQTFLANFEKECPLNFYEDEFIHKTEHSIELQLVFLQAL
;
A
#
# COMPACT_ATOMS: atom_id res chain seq x y z
N MET A 1 34.29 32.84 21.50
CA MET A 1 33.09 33.71 21.43
C MET A 1 31.87 32.79 21.41
N ARG A 2 30.99 32.81 22.44
CA ARG A 2 29.74 32.02 22.44
C ARG A 2 28.74 32.77 21.55
N ARG A 3 28.19 32.10 20.53
CA ARG A 3 27.41 32.74 19.45
C ARG A 3 26.01 33.22 19.88
N TYR A 4 25.50 32.75 21.03
CA TYR A 4 24.11 33.02 21.46
C TYR A 4 23.88 33.40 22.93
N CYS A 5 24.92 33.48 23.79
CA CYS A 5 24.87 33.98 25.19
C CYS A 5 23.74 33.54 26.16
N GLU A 6 22.80 32.68 25.78
CA GLU A 6 21.77 32.15 26.67
C GLU A 6 22.28 30.95 27.47
N ILE A 7 21.93 30.93 28.76
CA ILE A 7 22.17 29.78 29.64
C ILE A 7 20.99 28.83 29.44
N VAL A 8 21.26 27.64 28.89
CA VAL A 8 20.28 26.56 28.86
C VAL A 8 20.35 25.81 30.19
N TYR A 9 19.29 25.91 30.97
CA TYR A 9 19.17 25.21 32.24
C TYR A 9 18.89 23.72 32.04
N SER A 10 19.32 22.88 32.98
CA SER A 10 19.12 21.43 32.96
C SER A 10 17.64 21.04 32.83
N GLU A 11 16.76 21.81 33.45
CA GLU A 11 15.31 21.62 33.43
C GLU A 11 14.77 21.76 32.01
N LYS A 12 15.31 22.70 31.23
CA LYS A 12 14.88 22.89 29.83
C LYS A 12 15.34 21.75 28.94
N ILE A 13 16.52 21.18 29.21
CA ILE A 13 17.01 19.98 28.52
C ILE A 13 16.11 18.79 28.87
N GLN A 14 15.78 18.62 30.15
CA GLN A 14 14.91 17.54 30.60
C GLN A 14 13.52 17.64 29.96
N GLU A 15 12.93 18.83 29.90
CA GLU A 15 11.65 19.06 29.22
C GLU A 15 11.68 18.62 27.74
N VAL A 16 12.76 18.95 27.02
CA VAL A 16 12.94 18.52 25.63
C VAL A 16 13.08 17.01 25.54
N VAL A 17 13.88 16.40 26.41
CA VAL A 17 14.05 14.93 26.46
C VAL A 17 12.70 14.25 26.72
N ASP A 18 11.93 14.73 27.69
CA ASP A 18 10.62 14.17 28.05
C ASP A 18 9.60 14.32 26.92
N HIS A 19 9.64 15.44 26.19
CA HIS A 19 8.83 15.63 24.99
C HIS A 19 9.22 14.67 23.87
N LEU A 20 10.51 14.49 23.59
CA LEU A 20 10.97 13.56 22.56
C LEU A 20 10.63 12.11 22.94
N ASP A 21 10.83 11.72 24.21
CA ASP A 21 10.47 10.38 24.71
C ASP A 21 8.96 10.12 24.64
N THR A 22 8.14 11.08 25.09
CA THR A 22 6.67 10.95 25.08
C THR A 22 6.09 10.86 23.67
N ASN A 23 6.79 11.40 22.67
CA ASN A 23 6.42 11.30 21.27
C ASN A 23 7.14 10.18 20.51
N PHE A 24 7.81 9.26 21.21
CA PHE A 24 8.52 8.10 20.63
C PHE A 24 9.63 8.48 19.65
N LEU A 25 10.24 9.66 19.84
CA LEU A 25 11.36 10.16 19.04
C LEU A 25 12.73 9.84 19.67
N LEU A 26 12.75 9.16 20.81
CA LEU A 26 13.95 8.63 21.46
C LEU A 26 13.85 7.10 21.55
N GLU A 27 15.00 6.44 21.43
CA GLU A 27 15.13 5.00 21.64
C GLU A 27 15.07 4.67 23.15
N SER A 28 13.85 4.67 23.69
CA SER A 28 13.56 4.40 25.09
C SER A 28 12.77 3.12 25.27
N GLY A 29 12.59 2.69 26.53
CA GLY A 29 11.68 1.57 26.84
C GLY A 29 10.25 1.81 26.33
N ARG A 30 9.78 3.07 26.30
CA ARG A 30 8.45 3.43 25.78
C ARG A 30 8.35 3.28 24.27
N PHE A 31 9.39 3.69 23.55
CA PHE A 31 9.48 3.47 22.10
C PHE A 31 9.41 1.97 21.77
N TRP A 32 10.24 1.15 22.41
CA TRP A 32 10.29 -0.28 22.14
C TRP A 32 8.99 -1.00 22.52
N GLU A 33 8.35 -0.57 23.61
CA GLU A 33 7.04 -1.10 23.97
C GLU A 33 5.97 -0.74 22.94
N LYS A 34 5.98 0.50 22.42
CA LYS A 34 5.05 0.95 21.38
C LYS A 34 5.28 0.23 20.05
N ASP A 35 6.53 0.11 19.59
CA ASP A 35 6.89 -0.64 18.37
C ASP A 35 6.44 -2.09 18.46
N ARG A 36 6.75 -2.77 19.57
CA ARG A 36 6.33 -4.16 19.81
C ARG A 36 4.81 -4.30 19.73
N ARG A 37 4.06 -3.42 20.40
CA ARG A 37 2.58 -3.45 20.37
C ARG A 37 2.06 -3.27 18.94
N ILE A 38 2.56 -2.28 18.18
CA ILE A 38 2.14 -2.06 16.79
C ILE A 38 2.40 -3.28 15.91
N ARG A 39 3.58 -3.91 16.06
CA ARG A 39 3.94 -5.11 15.30
C ARG A 39 3.07 -6.31 15.67
N GLU A 40 2.81 -6.51 16.96
CA GLU A 40 1.92 -7.57 17.44
C GLU A 40 0.48 -7.37 16.97
N ASP A 41 -0.04 -6.15 17.04
CA ASP A 41 -1.39 -5.80 16.58
C ASP A 41 -1.51 -6.03 15.06
N PHE A 42 -0.54 -5.57 14.27
CA PHE A 42 -0.51 -5.83 12.84
C PHE A 42 -0.46 -7.33 12.56
N LYS A 43 0.42 -8.08 13.24
CA LYS A 43 0.57 -9.53 13.07
C LYS A 43 -0.74 -10.28 13.34
N LYS A 44 -1.48 -9.90 14.40
CA LYS A 44 -2.76 -10.52 14.78
C LYS A 44 -3.92 -10.14 13.86
N SER A 45 -3.87 -8.97 13.22
CA SER A 45 -4.93 -8.53 12.31
C SER A 45 -5.01 -9.44 11.07
N PRO A 46 -6.20 -9.94 10.69
CA PRO A 46 -6.38 -10.61 9.40
C PRO A 46 -6.49 -9.61 8.24
N ILE A 47 -6.58 -8.31 8.54
CA ILE A 47 -6.75 -7.23 7.56
C ILE A 47 -5.51 -6.35 7.53
N ARG A 48 -5.05 -6.02 6.32
CA ARG A 48 -4.17 -4.89 6.04
C ARG A 48 -5.06 -3.69 5.70
N SER A 49 -5.12 -2.72 6.61
CA SER A 49 -5.88 -1.49 6.39
C SER A 49 -5.31 -0.70 5.20
N MET A 50 -6.19 0.06 4.55
CA MET A 50 -5.76 1.06 3.58
C MET A 50 -4.99 2.17 4.29
N VAL A 51 -3.89 2.63 3.69
CA VAL A 51 -3.03 3.68 4.28
C VAL A 51 -2.94 4.94 3.44
N LEU A 52 -3.45 4.92 2.22
CA LEU A 52 -3.31 6.04 1.28
C LEU A 52 -4.58 6.89 1.14
N ALA A 53 -5.68 6.45 1.73
CA ALA A 53 -6.95 7.16 1.71
C ALA A 53 -6.82 8.54 2.36
N GLY A 54 -7.17 9.59 1.61
CA GLY A 54 -7.02 10.99 2.04
C GLY A 54 -5.64 11.60 1.75
N GLU A 55 -4.65 10.80 1.35
CA GLU A 55 -3.30 11.27 0.99
C GLU A 55 -3.04 11.17 -0.52
N SER A 56 -3.01 9.95 -1.06
CA SER A 56 -2.70 9.71 -2.48
C SER A 56 -3.97 9.64 -3.34
N TYR A 57 -5.11 9.35 -2.74
CA TYR A 57 -6.41 9.30 -3.39
C TYR A 57 -7.52 9.73 -2.43
N ALA A 58 -8.70 10.09 -2.95
CA ALA A 58 -9.81 10.57 -2.12
C ALA A 58 -10.29 9.49 -1.13
N GLY A 59 -10.43 9.85 0.16
CA GLY A 59 -10.97 8.93 1.17
C GLY A 59 -12.47 8.66 1.04
N ASP A 60 -13.18 9.51 0.29
CA ASP A 60 -14.59 9.29 -0.05
C ASP A 60 -14.69 8.38 -1.28
N PRO A 61 -15.39 7.23 -1.20
CA PRO A 61 -15.41 6.23 -2.27
C PRO A 61 -16.13 6.70 -3.54
N LEU A 62 -17.12 7.60 -3.42
CA LEU A 62 -17.84 8.13 -4.58
C LEU A 62 -16.95 9.09 -5.36
N ARG A 63 -16.32 10.04 -4.66
CA ARG A 63 -15.35 10.96 -5.25
C ARG A 63 -14.17 10.22 -5.87
N LEU A 64 -13.66 9.18 -5.21
CA LEU A 64 -12.58 8.37 -5.74
C LEU A 64 -12.97 7.67 -7.04
N GLN A 65 -14.19 7.15 -7.13
CA GLN A 65 -14.69 6.54 -8.35
C GLN A 65 -14.81 7.57 -9.49
N GLU A 66 -15.24 8.80 -9.19
CA GLU A 66 -15.27 9.90 -10.14
C GLU A 66 -13.87 10.27 -10.62
N ASP A 67 -12.91 10.44 -9.71
CA ASP A 67 -11.51 10.73 -10.03
C ASP A 67 -10.93 9.64 -10.96
N ILE A 68 -11.15 8.35 -10.63
CA ILE A 68 -10.67 7.22 -11.44
C ILE A 68 -11.31 7.23 -12.83
N ARG A 69 -12.63 7.40 -12.95
CA ARG A 69 -13.32 7.53 -14.24
C ARG A 69 -12.83 8.75 -15.02
N GLY A 70 -12.48 9.83 -14.33
CA GLY A 70 -11.86 11.03 -14.92
C GLY A 70 -10.61 10.67 -15.70
N TYR A 71 -9.71 9.87 -15.12
CA TYR A 71 -8.47 9.47 -15.78
C TYR A 71 -8.66 8.70 -17.09
N PHE A 72 -9.81 8.03 -17.27
CA PHE A 72 -10.17 7.41 -18.55
C PHE A 72 -10.67 8.43 -19.58
N ARG A 73 -11.44 9.42 -19.15
CA ARG A 73 -12.26 10.28 -20.04
C ARG A 73 -11.65 11.64 -20.35
N GLU A 74 -10.71 12.09 -19.53
CA GLU A 74 -9.94 13.32 -19.77
C GLU A 74 -9.14 13.21 -21.09
N PRO A 75 -8.71 14.34 -21.70
CA PRO A 75 -8.08 14.34 -23.02
C PRO A 75 -6.85 13.43 -23.17
N GLU A 76 -6.10 13.24 -22.08
CA GLU A 76 -4.91 12.37 -22.00
C GLU A 76 -5.26 10.91 -21.67
N GLY A 77 -6.52 10.60 -21.41
CA GLY A 77 -7.00 9.27 -21.05
C GLY A 77 -7.26 8.36 -22.26
N PRO A 78 -7.31 7.04 -22.04
CA PRO A 78 -7.55 6.06 -23.10
C PRO A 78 -9.02 5.93 -23.55
N GLY A 79 -9.95 6.66 -22.94
CA GLY A 79 -11.39 6.46 -23.03
C GLY A 79 -11.87 5.24 -22.23
N ASP A 80 -13.18 5.15 -21.98
CA ASP A 80 -13.78 4.04 -21.23
C ASP A 80 -13.46 2.66 -21.86
N PRO A 81 -13.33 1.59 -21.06
CA PRO A 81 -13.17 0.22 -21.57
C PRO A 81 -14.35 -0.25 -22.42
N LEU A 82 -14.08 -1.04 -23.45
CA LEU A 82 -15.11 -1.64 -24.31
C LEU A 82 -15.72 -2.91 -23.68
N GLU A 83 -17.04 -2.97 -23.57
CA GLU A 83 -17.78 -4.12 -22.97
C GLU A 83 -17.52 -5.46 -23.70
N ASN A 84 -17.22 -5.43 -24.99
CA ASN A 84 -16.89 -6.61 -25.82
C ASN A 84 -15.42 -6.59 -26.25
N GLY A 85 -14.53 -6.30 -25.29
CA GLY A 85 -13.09 -6.29 -25.49
C GLY A 85 -12.54 -7.61 -26.05
N SER A 86 -11.25 -7.60 -26.41
CA SER A 86 -10.60 -8.78 -26.98
C SER A 86 -10.65 -9.93 -25.96
N LYS A 87 -11.28 -11.06 -26.34
CA LYS A 87 -11.23 -12.31 -25.56
C LYS A 87 -9.84 -12.97 -25.57
N ALA A 88 -8.79 -12.23 -25.93
CA ALA A 88 -7.44 -12.70 -25.85
C ALA A 88 -7.02 -12.85 -24.38
N ARG A 89 -6.24 -13.88 -24.12
CA ARG A 89 -5.65 -14.12 -22.80
C ARG A 89 -4.58 -13.08 -22.54
N LEU A 90 -4.76 -12.28 -21.48
CA LEU A 90 -3.77 -11.35 -20.98
C LEU A 90 -2.70 -12.10 -20.17
N ALA A 91 -1.43 -11.95 -20.55
CA ALA A 91 -0.32 -12.60 -19.83
C ALA A 91 0.15 -11.81 -18.60
N GLY A 92 0.05 -10.49 -18.65
CA GLY A 92 0.46 -9.59 -17.56
C GLY A 92 0.49 -8.13 -18.02
N ILE A 93 0.56 -7.22 -17.05
CA ILE A 93 0.65 -5.77 -17.27
C ILE A 93 1.71 -5.18 -16.34
N ILE A 94 2.34 -4.11 -16.81
CA ILE A 94 3.19 -3.24 -16.00
C ILE A 94 2.45 -1.91 -15.86
N ALA A 95 2.18 -1.52 -14.62
CA ALA A 95 1.54 -0.27 -14.26
C ALA A 95 2.43 0.49 -13.27
N PRO A 96 2.38 1.84 -13.24
CA PRO A 96 3.11 2.62 -12.26
C PRO A 96 2.51 2.40 -10.86
N HIS A 97 3.24 2.77 -9.81
CA HIS A 97 2.73 2.82 -8.43
C HIS A 97 2.91 4.21 -7.79
N ILE A 98 2.93 5.28 -8.61
CA ILE A 98 2.97 6.67 -8.15
C ILE A 98 1.57 7.16 -7.79
N ASP A 99 1.45 8.23 -7.00
CA ASP A 99 0.17 8.87 -6.69
C ASP A 99 -0.66 9.16 -7.96
N TYR A 100 -1.99 9.02 -7.85
CA TYR A 100 -2.88 9.11 -9.00
C TYR A 100 -2.90 10.50 -9.64
N ARG A 101 -2.64 11.56 -8.87
CA ARG A 101 -2.54 12.92 -9.43
C ARG A 101 -1.43 13.05 -10.46
N ARG A 102 -0.35 12.27 -10.33
CA ARG A 102 0.76 12.23 -11.28
C ARG A 102 0.61 11.13 -12.33
N GLY A 103 0.06 9.99 -11.94
CA GLY A 103 0.08 8.76 -12.75
C GLY A 103 -1.26 8.32 -13.34
N GLY A 104 -2.38 8.94 -12.97
CA GLY A 104 -3.74 8.42 -13.14
C GLY A 104 -4.06 7.93 -14.55
N HIS A 105 -3.73 8.71 -15.58
CA HIS A 105 -3.93 8.28 -16.98
C HIS A 105 -3.14 7.02 -17.34
N CYS A 106 -1.91 6.86 -16.82
CA CYS A 106 -1.10 5.68 -17.08
C CYS A 106 -1.71 4.42 -16.44
N TYR A 107 -2.29 4.55 -15.25
CA TYR A 107 -3.12 3.50 -14.67
C TYR A 107 -4.34 3.20 -15.56
N ALA A 108 -5.05 4.23 -16.04
CA ALA A 108 -6.22 4.03 -16.90
C ALA A 108 -5.86 3.25 -18.17
N TYR A 109 -4.73 3.56 -18.84
CA TYR A 109 -4.25 2.80 -20.00
C TYR A 109 -4.00 1.33 -19.66
N ALA A 110 -3.31 1.07 -18.55
CA ALA A 110 -3.01 -0.28 -18.08
C ALA A 110 -4.29 -1.06 -17.75
N HIS A 111 -5.18 -0.49 -16.94
CA HIS A 111 -6.38 -1.16 -16.48
C HIS A 111 -7.47 -1.29 -17.54
N LYS A 112 -7.51 -0.40 -18.54
CA LYS A 112 -8.38 -0.59 -19.71
C LYS A 112 -8.13 -1.94 -20.37
N VAL A 113 -6.86 -2.31 -20.56
CA VAL A 113 -6.49 -3.60 -21.18
C VAL A 113 -6.88 -4.79 -20.29
N ILE A 114 -6.83 -4.65 -18.96
CA ILE A 114 -7.35 -5.67 -18.03
C ILE A 114 -8.86 -5.84 -18.21
N CYS A 115 -9.62 -4.74 -18.18
CA CYS A 115 -11.09 -4.76 -18.32
C CYS A 115 -11.54 -5.31 -19.68
N GLU A 116 -10.79 -5.03 -20.74
CA GLU A 116 -11.08 -5.51 -22.09
C GLU A 116 -10.58 -6.94 -22.37
N SER A 117 -9.91 -7.59 -21.42
CA SER A 117 -9.39 -8.96 -21.59
C SER A 117 -10.44 -10.03 -21.28
N ALA A 118 -10.07 -11.32 -21.43
CA ALA A 118 -10.94 -12.44 -21.09
C ALA A 118 -11.35 -12.55 -19.60
N GLY A 119 -10.86 -11.66 -18.73
CA GLY A 119 -11.07 -11.70 -17.29
C GLY A 119 -10.11 -12.66 -16.56
N ALA A 120 -10.10 -12.59 -15.23
CA ALA A 120 -9.32 -13.46 -14.37
C ALA A 120 -10.03 -13.66 -13.01
N ASP A 121 -9.96 -14.88 -12.47
CA ASP A 121 -10.45 -15.19 -11.13
C ASP A 121 -9.43 -14.84 -10.03
N LEU A 122 -8.14 -14.71 -10.40
CA LEU A 122 -7.03 -14.41 -9.50
C LEU A 122 -6.06 -13.43 -10.15
N PHE A 123 -5.75 -12.34 -9.43
CA PHE A 123 -4.72 -11.37 -9.81
C PHE A 123 -3.48 -11.56 -8.94
N LEU A 124 -2.32 -11.72 -9.57
CA LEU A 124 -1.02 -11.69 -8.90
C LEU A 124 -0.40 -10.30 -9.08
N ILE A 125 -0.28 -9.56 -7.98
CA ILE A 125 0.26 -8.18 -7.99
C ILE A 125 1.66 -8.20 -7.37
N LEU A 126 2.66 -7.91 -8.18
CA LEU A 126 4.05 -7.79 -7.73
C LEU A 126 4.37 -6.31 -7.47
N GLY A 127 4.29 -5.92 -6.20
CA GLY A 127 4.65 -4.57 -5.75
C GLY A 127 6.13 -4.42 -5.45
N THR A 128 6.61 -3.17 -5.44
CA THR A 128 7.94 -2.82 -4.93
C THR A 128 7.87 -2.59 -3.43
N ALA A 129 8.82 -3.18 -2.70
CA ALA A 129 9.09 -2.85 -1.30
C ALA A 129 10.08 -1.67 -1.24
N HIS A 130 9.65 -0.56 -0.66
CA HIS A 130 10.47 0.64 -0.48
C HIS A 130 11.31 0.57 0.81
N ALA A 131 10.87 -0.22 1.78
CA ALA A 131 11.62 -0.50 2.99
C ALA A 131 12.67 -1.61 2.76
N PRO A 132 13.79 -1.62 3.49
CA PRO A 132 14.72 -2.74 3.46
C PRO A 132 14.05 -4.06 3.85
N THR A 133 14.33 -5.13 3.10
CA THR A 133 13.85 -6.48 3.37
C THR A 133 15.03 -7.43 3.58
N LYS A 134 14.82 -8.49 4.38
CA LYS A 134 15.78 -9.59 4.53
C LYS A 134 15.60 -10.63 3.42
N MET A 135 14.37 -10.80 2.96
CA MET A 135 13.98 -11.73 1.91
C MET A 135 13.76 -11.01 0.58
N PRO A 136 13.95 -11.70 -0.57
CA PRO A 136 13.71 -11.10 -1.89
C PRO A 136 12.23 -10.79 -2.14
N PHE A 137 11.32 -11.50 -1.45
CA PHE A 137 9.88 -11.31 -1.54
C PHE A 137 9.24 -11.36 -0.16
N ALA A 138 8.25 -10.50 0.06
CA ALA A 138 7.43 -10.50 1.27
C ALA A 138 5.96 -10.75 0.88
N LEU A 139 5.43 -11.91 1.27
CA LEU A 139 4.01 -12.23 1.08
C LEU A 139 3.22 -11.84 2.33
N THR A 140 1.91 -11.70 2.18
CA THR A 140 0.99 -11.57 3.31
C THR A 140 -0.24 -12.43 3.07
N ARG A 141 -0.78 -13.03 4.14
CA ARG A 141 -2.08 -13.73 4.11
C ARG A 141 -3.25 -12.81 4.47
N LYS A 142 -2.96 -11.54 4.78
CA LYS A 142 -3.96 -10.57 5.21
C LYS A 142 -4.77 -10.09 4.03
N HIS A 143 -6.10 -10.04 4.18
CA HIS A 143 -6.97 -9.41 3.20
C HIS A 143 -6.75 -7.89 3.20
N PHE A 144 -7.01 -7.24 2.07
CA PHE A 144 -6.73 -5.82 1.91
C PHE A 144 -8.03 -5.03 2.05
N GLU A 145 -8.03 -4.03 2.93
CA GLU A 145 -9.12 -3.07 2.98
C GLU A 145 -8.99 -2.07 1.83
N THR A 146 -10.12 -1.74 1.21
CA THR A 146 -10.25 -0.71 0.19
C THR A 146 -11.46 0.17 0.51
N PRO A 147 -11.60 1.34 -0.15
CA PRO A 147 -12.76 2.21 0.04
C PRO A 147 -14.12 1.55 -0.24
N TRP A 148 -14.15 0.46 -1.02
CA TRP A 148 -15.38 -0.28 -1.35
C TRP A 148 -15.56 -1.60 -0.58
N GLY A 149 -14.64 -1.94 0.33
CA GLY A 149 -14.70 -3.15 1.15
C GLY A 149 -13.42 -3.95 1.14
N ILE A 150 -13.51 -5.19 1.63
CA ILE A 150 -12.36 -6.09 1.75
C ILE A 150 -12.13 -6.84 0.44
N VAL A 151 -10.89 -6.81 -0.06
CA VAL A 151 -10.40 -7.65 -1.14
C VAL A 151 -9.70 -8.86 -0.55
N GLU A 152 -10.19 -10.05 -0.88
CA GLU A 152 -9.68 -11.30 -0.34
C GLU A 152 -8.35 -11.72 -0.98
N THR A 153 -7.33 -11.94 -0.16
CA THR A 153 -6.15 -12.71 -0.56
C THR A 153 -6.46 -14.20 -0.69
N ASP A 154 -6.10 -14.80 -1.82
CA ASP A 154 -6.25 -16.24 -2.04
C ASP A 154 -5.23 -17.04 -1.21
N GLN A 155 -5.66 -17.46 -0.02
CA GLN A 155 -4.83 -18.23 0.90
C GLN A 155 -4.59 -19.67 0.40
N THR A 156 -5.47 -20.21 -0.45
CA THR A 156 -5.29 -21.55 -1.01
C THR A 156 -4.16 -21.55 -2.02
N PHE A 157 -4.10 -20.52 -2.87
CA PHE A 157 -2.98 -20.29 -3.78
C PHE A 157 -1.67 -20.16 -2.99
N LEU A 158 -1.63 -19.32 -1.95
CA LEU A 158 -0.42 -19.14 -1.13
C LEU A 158 0.04 -20.44 -0.47
N ALA A 159 -0.89 -21.21 0.11
CA ALA A 159 -0.58 -22.49 0.75
C ALA A 159 -0.03 -23.53 -0.24
N ASN A 160 -0.47 -23.51 -1.50
CA ASN A 160 0.08 -24.37 -2.54
C ASN A 160 1.44 -23.87 -3.04
N PHE A 161 1.60 -22.56 -3.22
CA PHE A 161 2.87 -21.94 -3.61
C PHE A 161 3.99 -22.24 -2.60
N GLU A 162 3.69 -22.20 -1.30
CA GLU A 162 4.63 -22.49 -0.22
C GLU A 162 5.12 -23.94 -0.19
N LYS A 163 4.32 -24.89 -0.70
CA LYS A 163 4.76 -26.29 -0.82
C LYS A 163 5.84 -26.44 -1.89
N GLU A 164 5.74 -25.68 -2.97
CA GLU A 164 6.69 -25.69 -4.08
C GLU A 164 7.93 -24.84 -3.79
N CYS A 165 7.80 -23.80 -2.97
CA CYS A 165 8.90 -22.91 -2.58
C CYS A 165 8.97 -22.74 -1.05
N PRO A 166 9.75 -23.56 -0.33
CA PRO A 166 9.79 -23.57 1.13
C PRO A 166 10.71 -22.47 1.69
N LEU A 167 10.43 -21.21 1.34
CA LEU A 167 11.07 -20.02 1.92
C LEU A 167 10.13 -19.35 2.93
N ASN A 168 10.69 -18.70 3.95
CA ASN A 168 9.89 -17.89 4.86
C ASN A 168 9.57 -16.52 4.23
N PHE A 169 8.52 -16.45 3.42
CA PHE A 169 8.06 -15.20 2.80
C PHE A 169 7.41 -14.21 3.78
N TYR A 170 7.22 -14.58 5.05
CA TYR A 170 6.54 -13.76 6.06
C TYR A 170 7.50 -13.09 7.06
N GLU A 171 8.81 -13.31 6.91
CA GLU A 171 9.84 -12.67 7.74
C GLU A 171 9.71 -11.15 7.74
N ASP A 172 9.46 -10.57 6.56
CA ASP A 172 9.33 -9.13 6.35
C ASP A 172 7.86 -8.69 6.19
N GLU A 173 6.87 -9.51 6.59
CA GLU A 173 5.43 -9.21 6.35
C GLU A 173 5.02 -7.82 6.87
N PHE A 174 5.66 -7.34 7.95
CA PHE A 174 5.36 -6.03 8.54
C PHE A 174 5.52 -4.84 7.57
N ILE A 175 6.34 -4.95 6.52
CA ILE A 175 6.50 -3.87 5.53
C ILE A 175 5.18 -3.55 4.82
N HIS A 176 4.29 -4.53 4.66
CA HIS A 176 2.96 -4.36 4.06
C HIS A 176 2.11 -3.33 4.81
N LYS A 177 2.38 -3.10 6.10
CA LYS A 177 1.62 -2.16 6.93
C LYS A 177 1.62 -0.75 6.34
N THR A 178 2.71 -0.32 5.70
CA THR A 178 2.86 1.05 5.17
C THR A 178 3.20 1.09 3.68
N GLU A 179 3.40 -0.07 3.05
CA GLU A 179 3.77 -0.14 1.64
C GLU A 179 2.58 0.13 0.72
N HIS A 180 2.76 1.01 -0.25
CA HIS A 180 1.69 1.57 -1.08
C HIS A 180 1.53 0.91 -2.44
N SER A 181 2.58 0.22 -2.92
CA SER A 181 2.65 -0.22 -4.31
C SER A 181 1.52 -1.16 -4.74
N ILE A 182 1.12 -2.10 -3.87
CA ILE A 182 0.01 -3.03 -4.13
C ILE A 182 -1.36 -2.35 -3.94
N GLU A 183 -1.50 -1.51 -2.90
CA GLU A 183 -2.76 -0.83 -2.57
C GLU A 183 -3.27 0.02 -3.74
N LEU A 184 -2.38 0.76 -4.41
CA LEU A 184 -2.74 1.57 -5.58
C LEU A 184 -3.27 0.74 -6.76
N GLN A 185 -2.78 -0.49 -6.96
CA GLN A 185 -3.33 -1.35 -8.01
C GLN A 185 -4.69 -1.92 -7.61
N LEU A 186 -4.84 -2.32 -6.35
CA LEU A 186 -6.09 -2.89 -5.83
C LEU A 186 -7.23 -1.88 -5.87
N VAL A 187 -6.98 -0.65 -5.45
CA VAL A 187 -7.98 0.43 -5.48
C VAL A 187 -8.40 0.71 -6.92
N PHE A 188 -7.47 0.77 -7.86
CA PHE A 188 -7.80 1.00 -9.26
C PHE A 188 -8.60 -0.18 -9.86
N LEU A 189 -8.26 -1.43 -9.51
CA LEU A 189 -9.00 -2.62 -9.94
C LEU A 189 -10.42 -2.70 -9.37
N GLN A 190 -10.64 -2.30 -8.12
CA GLN A 190 -11.97 -2.31 -7.48
C GLN A 190 -12.90 -1.21 -7.99
N ALA A 191 -12.35 -0.12 -8.52
CA ALA A 191 -13.12 1.03 -8.99
C ALA A 191 -13.84 0.80 -10.33
N LEU A 192 -13.38 -0.20 -11.10
CA LEU A 192 -13.79 -0.52 -12.46
C LEU A 192 -14.81 -1.65 -12.47
#